data_AF-A0A963KX02-F1
#
_entry.id   AF-A0A963KX02-F1
#
_cell.length_a   1.000
_cell.length_b   1.000
_cell.length_c   1.000
_cell.angle_alpha   90.00
_cell.angle_beta   90.00
_cell.angle_gamma   90.00
#
_symmetry.space_group_name_H-M   'P 1'
#
loop_
_entity.id
_entity.type
_entity.pdbx_description
1 polymer ?
#
loop_
_entity_poly.entity_id
_entity_poly.type
_entity_poly.pdbx_seq_one_letter_code
_entity_poly.pdbx_strand_id
1 'polypeptide(L)'
;RLIVTCDSMSMLAEACETGRPVMIFDLLRGEGSNRPPPPADGSIRPRSFAETLRGLSLRPFFYKLGMTVGPSRLTRDVSIIHRNQVAAGRASWLGSVDRGDVTASPPPIRDLERAADAVRALFADPPPPFPDPPESILPEWLQRFVQG
;
A
#
# COMPACT_ATOMS: atom_id res chain seq x y z
N ARG A 1 18.94 3.74 18.37
CA ARG A 1 18.96 2.78 17.24
C ARG A 1 17.81 3.15 16.28
N LEU A 2 18.03 3.19 14.96
CA LEU A 2 16.99 3.51 13.97
C LEU A 2 16.31 2.27 13.39
N ILE A 3 15.19 2.42 12.67
CA ILE A 3 14.53 1.36 11.90
C ILE A 3 14.46 1.81 10.44
N VAL A 4 14.87 0.94 9.51
CA VAL A 4 14.64 1.15 8.08
C VAL A 4 13.65 0.10 7.62
N THR A 5 12.59 0.54 6.95
CA THR A 5 11.57 -0.34 6.36
C THR A 5 11.29 0.06 4.91
N CYS A 6 10.43 -0.70 4.25
CA CYS A 6 10.03 -0.51 2.85
C CYS A 6 8.52 -0.79 2.70
N ASP A 7 8.07 -1.31 1.55
CA ASP A 7 6.68 -1.39 1.04
C ASP A 7 5.69 -2.29 1.84
N SER A 8 5.83 -2.34 3.16
CA SER A 8 4.95 -3.08 4.06
C SER A 8 4.26 -2.15 5.05
N MET A 9 2.93 -2.08 4.94
CA MET A 9 2.10 -1.31 5.86
C MET A 9 2.26 -1.75 7.32
N SER A 10 2.29 -3.06 7.59
CA SER A 10 2.36 -3.57 8.96
C SER A 10 3.69 -3.28 9.61
N MET A 11 4.80 -3.49 8.89
CA MET A 11 6.13 -3.14 9.39
C MET A 11 6.27 -1.63 9.61
N LEU A 12 5.72 -0.79 8.72
CA LEU A 12 5.76 0.65 8.90
C LEU A 12 4.95 1.10 10.12
N ALA A 13 3.75 0.55 10.31
CA ALA A 13 2.92 0.85 11.48
C ALA A 13 3.60 0.41 12.79
N GLU A 14 4.10 -0.82 12.84
CA GLU A 14 4.81 -1.36 14.00
C GLU A 14 6.09 -0.57 14.30
N ALA A 15 6.87 -0.23 13.27
CA ALA A 15 8.09 0.55 13.44
C ALA A 15 7.81 1.93 14.04
N CYS A 16 6.77 2.61 13.57
CA CYS A 16 6.38 3.93 14.07
C CYS A 16 5.86 3.88 15.51
N GLU A 17 5.18 2.80 15.92
CA GLU A 17 4.75 2.59 17.31
C GLU A 17 5.93 2.41 18.28
N THR A 18 7.11 1.97 17.80
CA THR A 18 8.29 1.86 18.67
C THR A 18 8.84 3.20 19.18
N GLY A 19 8.38 4.33 18.62
CA GLY A 19 8.91 5.67 18.93
C GLY A 19 10.36 5.90 18.48
N ARG A 20 10.94 4.95 17.74
CA ARG A 20 12.30 5.08 17.19
C ARG A 20 12.25 5.81 15.85
N PRO A 21 13.32 6.50 15.43
CA PRO A 21 13.38 7.08 14.09
C PRO A 21 13.17 6.01 13.01
N VAL A 22 12.12 6.19 12.21
CA VAL A 22 11.75 5.30 11.10
C VAL A 22 12.11 5.94 9.77
N MET A 23 12.84 5.20 8.94
CA MET A 23 13.17 5.61 7.58
C MET A 23 12.52 4.66 6.56
N ILE A 24 11.98 5.22 5.48
CA ILE A 24 11.33 4.48 4.41
C ILE A 24 12.27 4.42 3.20
N PHE A 25 12.68 3.22 2.82
CA PHE A 25 13.34 2.99 1.55
C PHE A 25 12.30 2.84 0.43
N ASP A 26 12.25 3.83 -0.45
CA ASP A 26 11.29 3.83 -1.55
C ASP A 26 11.65 2.80 -2.64
N LEU A 27 10.73 1.88 -2.91
CA LEU A 27 10.85 0.88 -3.96
C LEU A 27 10.42 1.39 -5.32
N LEU A 28 9.66 2.49 -5.37
CA LEU A 28 9.26 3.12 -6.61
C LEU A 28 10.49 3.55 -7.42
N ARG A 29 10.33 3.60 -8.74
CA ARG A 29 11.35 4.05 -9.68
C ARG A 29 10.74 5.06 -10.64
N GLY A 30 11.52 6.07 -10.99
CA GLY A 30 11.10 7.13 -11.90
C GLY A 30 10.59 8.37 -11.17
N GLU A 31 9.80 9.17 -11.86
CA GLU A 31 9.27 10.44 -11.35
C GLU A 31 8.42 10.23 -10.08
N GLY A 32 8.63 11.08 -9.08
CA GLY A 32 7.98 10.98 -7.76
C GLY A 32 8.59 9.97 -6.79
N SER A 33 9.65 9.25 -7.19
CA SER A 33 10.41 8.39 -6.28
C SER A 33 11.28 9.19 -5.33
N ASN A 34 11.31 8.79 -4.06
CA ASN A 34 12.22 9.31 -3.02
C ASN A 34 13.39 8.36 -2.75
N ARG A 35 13.70 7.48 -3.72
CA ARG A 35 14.78 6.51 -3.58
C ARG A 35 16.12 7.23 -3.60
N PRO A 36 17.02 6.97 -2.63
CA PRO A 36 18.34 7.58 -2.64
C PRO A 36 19.14 7.12 -3.87
N PRO A 37 20.02 7.98 -4.40
CA PRO A 37 20.92 7.59 -5.48
C PRO A 37 21.80 6.41 -5.03
N PRO A 38 22.26 5.58 -5.97
CA PRO A 38 23.22 4.54 -5.65
C PRO A 38 24.49 5.14 -5.01
N PRO A 39 25.16 4.42 -4.10
CA PRO A 39 26.40 4.88 -3.47
C PRO A 39 27.47 5.26 -4.51
N ALA A 40 28.11 6.41 -4.30
CA ALA A 40 29.17 6.92 -5.17
C ALA A 40 30.49 6.14 -5.05
N ASP A 41 30.64 5.33 -4.00
CA ASP A 41 31.84 4.53 -3.70
C ASP A 41 31.99 3.29 -4.60
N GLY A 42 31.06 3.06 -5.52
CA GLY A 42 31.09 1.90 -6.43
C GLY A 42 30.82 0.57 -5.74
N SER A 43 30.35 0.57 -4.49
CA SER A 43 29.97 -0.65 -3.75
C SER A 43 28.88 -1.45 -4.47
N ILE A 44 28.09 -0.79 -5.32
CA ILE A 44 27.12 -1.44 -6.19
C ILE A 44 27.74 -1.60 -7.58
N ARG A 45 28.00 -2.85 -7.97
CA ARG A 45 28.45 -3.20 -9.31
C ARG A 45 27.42 -2.70 -10.35
N PRO A 46 27.80 -1.86 -11.32
CA PRO A 46 26.90 -1.46 -12.39
C PRO A 46 26.51 -2.70 -13.21
N ARG A 47 25.25 -2.78 -13.63
CA ARG A 47 24.80 -3.83 -14.53
C ARG A 47 25.59 -3.76 -15.83
N SER A 48 26.08 -4.90 -16.30
CA SER A 48 26.68 -5.01 -17.62
C SER A 48 25.63 -4.78 -18.72
N PHE A 49 26.11 -4.43 -19.91
CA PHE A 49 25.25 -4.26 -21.08
C PHE A 49 24.48 -5.56 -21.41
N ALA A 50 25.14 -6.71 -21.29
CA ALA A 50 24.53 -8.03 -21.49
C ALA A 50 23.43 -8.34 -20.45
N GLU A 51 23.63 -8.00 -19.18
CA GLU A 51 22.58 -8.14 -18.14
C GLU A 51 21.40 -7.19 -18.37
N THR A 52 21.67 -6.00 -18.89
CA THR A 52 20.64 -5.01 -19.24
C THR A 52 19.78 -5.51 -20.40
N LEU A 53 20.41 -6.05 -21.45
CA LEU A 53 19.74 -6.69 -22.59
C LEU A 53 18.90 -7.91 -22.18
N ARG A 54 19.44 -8.78 -21.31
CA ARG A 54 18.67 -9.92 -20.77
C ARG A 54 17.48 -9.48 -19.91
N GLY A 55 17.53 -8.27 -19.36
CA GLY A 55 16.45 -7.64 -18.61
C GLY A 55 15.39 -6.95 -19.47
N LEU A 56 15.60 -6.83 -20.79
CA LEU A 56 14.60 -6.29 -21.72
C LEU A 56 13.46 -7.30 -21.87
N SER A 57 12.50 -7.20 -20.97
CA SER A 57 11.26 -7.96 -21.02
C SER A 57 10.10 -7.01 -21.29
N LEU A 58 9.12 -7.47 -22.06
CA LEU A 58 7.84 -6.77 -22.21
C LEU A 58 6.93 -6.98 -20.98
N ARG A 59 7.30 -7.89 -20.08
CA ARG A 59 6.50 -8.24 -18.90
C ARG A 59 6.27 -7.05 -17.96
N PRO A 60 7.26 -6.20 -17.63
CA PRO A 60 7.04 -4.98 -16.86
C PRO A 60 6.13 -3.97 -17.58
N PHE A 61 6.20 -3.90 -18.91
CA PHE A 61 5.32 -3.05 -19.71
C PHE A 61 3.86 -3.52 -19.62
N PHE A 62 3.61 -4.81 -19.87
CA PHE A 62 2.26 -5.39 -19.75
C PHE A 62 1.76 -5.37 -18.30
N TYR A 63 2.64 -5.56 -17.32
CA TYR A 63 2.32 -5.39 -15.91
C TYR A 63 1.87 -3.95 -15.62
N LYS A 64 2.62 -2.94 -16.06
CA LYS A 64 2.26 -1.52 -15.86
C LYS A 64 0.97 -1.17 -16.59
N LEU A 65 0.78 -1.67 -17.81
CA LEU A 65 -0.46 -1.48 -18.58
C LEU A 65 -1.65 -2.12 -17.87
N GLY A 66 -1.50 -3.34 -17.37
CA GLY A 66 -2.51 -4.04 -16.57
C GLY A 66 -2.81 -3.33 -15.25
N MET A 67 -1.81 -2.75 -14.59
CA MET A 67 -2.01 -1.94 -13.38
C MET A 67 -2.70 -0.60 -13.65
N THR A 68 -2.55 -0.06 -14.87
CA THR A 68 -3.15 1.23 -15.28
C THR A 68 -4.59 1.06 -15.80
N VAL A 69 -4.87 -0.03 -16.51
CA VAL A 69 -6.18 -0.32 -17.13
C VAL A 69 -7.04 -1.26 -16.28
N GLY A 70 -6.43 -2.00 -15.35
CA GLY A 70 -7.11 -2.95 -14.48
C GLY A 70 -8.02 -2.27 -13.45
N PRO A 71 -8.93 -3.04 -12.82
CA PRO A 71 -9.86 -2.51 -11.82
C PRO A 71 -9.13 -1.84 -10.65
N SER A 72 -9.60 -0.69 -10.20
CA SER A 72 -8.97 0.09 -9.10
C SER A 72 -8.83 -0.68 -7.78
N ARG A 73 -9.56 -1.80 -7.64
CA ARG A 73 -9.49 -2.72 -6.49
C ARG A 73 -8.34 -3.73 -6.54
N LEU A 74 -7.64 -3.86 -7.67
CA LEU A 74 -6.51 -4.79 -7.81
C LEU A 74 -5.18 -4.16 -7.39
N THR A 75 -5.11 -2.84 -7.22
CA THR A 75 -3.86 -2.12 -6.98
C THR A 75 -3.93 -1.44 -5.62
N ARG A 76 -3.08 -1.91 -4.69
CA ARG A 76 -2.94 -1.30 -3.38
C ARG A 76 -1.84 -0.25 -3.46
N ASP A 77 -2.21 1.03 -3.53
CA ASP A 77 -1.23 2.11 -3.53
C ASP A 77 -0.71 2.38 -2.11
N VAL A 78 0.38 1.69 -1.75
CA VAL A 78 1.06 1.84 -0.46
C VAL A 78 1.77 3.20 -0.35
N SER A 79 2.05 3.86 -1.48
CA SER A 79 2.72 5.16 -1.48
C SER A 79 1.90 6.24 -0.77
N ILE A 80 0.57 6.12 -0.77
CA ILE A 80 -0.34 6.99 0.01
C ILE A 80 -0.02 6.89 1.49
N ILE A 81 0.18 5.67 2.01
CA ILE A 81 0.47 5.44 3.42
C ILE A 81 1.85 5.99 3.77
N HIS A 82 2.85 5.75 2.93
CA HIS A 82 4.18 6.32 3.14
C HIS A 82 4.13 7.85 3.22
N ARG A 83 3.47 8.50 2.26
CA ARG A 83 3.28 9.97 2.25
C ARG A 83 2.56 10.47 3.49
N ASN A 84 1.52 9.77 3.95
CA ASN A 84 0.78 10.16 5.14
C ASN A 84 1.64 10.07 6.41
N GLN A 85 2.49 9.03 6.55
CA GLN A 85 3.38 8.91 7.71
C GLN A 85 4.51 9.95 7.67
N VAL A 86 5.03 10.27 6.48
CA VAL A 86 6.01 11.34 6.31
C VAL A 86 5.40 12.70 6.64
N ALA A 87 4.21 13.00 6.11
CA ALA A 87 3.49 14.25 6.38
C ALA A 87 3.11 14.42 7.86
N ALA A 88 2.82 13.31 8.55
CA ALA A 88 2.57 13.32 9.99
C ALA A 88 3.86 13.39 10.85
N GLY A 89 5.03 13.47 10.22
CA GLY A 89 6.33 13.51 10.91
C GLY A 89 6.68 12.23 11.67
N ARG A 90 6.05 11.10 11.33
CA ARG A 90 6.28 9.76 11.93
C ARG A 90 7.44 9.01 11.29
N ALA A 91 7.71 9.29 10.03
CA ALA A 91 8.79 8.66 9.27
C ALA A 91 9.44 9.66 8.32
N SER A 92 10.64 9.36 7.83
CA SER A 92 11.31 10.14 6.78
C SER A 92 11.80 9.24 5.65
N TRP A 93 12.07 9.81 4.48
CA TRP A 93 12.62 9.06 3.36
C TRP A 93 14.09 8.69 3.60
N LEU A 94 14.50 7.49 3.23
CA LEU A 94 15.90 7.08 3.36
C LEU A 94 16.80 7.95 2.46
N GLY A 95 17.77 8.63 3.06
CA GLY A 95 18.71 9.49 2.34
C GLY A 95 18.25 10.96 2.23
N SER A 96 17.10 11.33 2.80
CA SER A 96 16.83 12.74 3.06
C SER A 96 17.84 13.28 4.08
N VAL A 97 18.27 14.53 3.88
CA VAL A 97 19.29 15.19 4.73
C VAL A 97 18.73 15.43 6.15
N ASP A 98 17.41 15.55 6.26
CA ASP A 98 16.67 15.86 7.48
C ASP A 98 16.40 14.63 8.32
N ARG A 99 17.46 14.02 8.87
CA ARG A 99 17.32 13.02 9.93
C ARG A 99 16.56 13.55 11.16
N GLY A 100 16.43 14.87 11.28
CA GLY A 100 15.76 15.61 12.35
C GLY A 100 14.27 15.89 12.15
N ASP A 101 13.69 15.59 10.97
CA ASP A 101 12.25 15.86 10.70
C ASP A 101 11.31 14.76 11.23
N VAL A 102 11.84 13.67 11.77
CA VAL A 102 11.03 12.77 12.59
C VAL A 102 10.78 13.50 13.91
N THR A 103 9.56 14.02 14.05
CA THR A 103 9.10 14.74 15.24
C THR A 103 9.54 13.99 16.49
N ALA A 104 10.15 14.67 17.46
CA ALA A 104 10.61 14.04 18.71
C ALA A 104 9.48 13.33 19.48
N SER A 105 8.23 13.75 19.24
CA SER A 105 7.01 13.07 19.66
C SER A 105 5.99 13.15 18.52
N PRO A 106 5.97 12.17 17.61
CA PRO A 106 4.98 12.18 16.56
C PRO A 106 3.60 11.77 17.12
N PRO A 107 2.50 12.23 16.51
CA PRO A 107 1.17 11.84 16.94
C PRO A 107 0.99 10.31 16.86
N PRO A 108 0.36 9.68 17.87
CA PRO A 108 0.26 8.21 17.97
C PRO A 108 -0.49 7.61 16.79
N ILE A 109 -0.18 6.35 16.43
CA ILE A 109 -0.91 5.66 15.38
C ILE A 109 -2.23 5.14 15.96
N ARG A 110 -3.33 5.79 15.57
CA ARG A 110 -4.69 5.41 15.97
C ARG A 110 -5.44 4.65 14.89
N ASP A 111 -4.75 4.15 13.88
CA ASP A 111 -5.38 3.49 12.72
C ASP A 111 -6.13 2.21 13.13
N LEU A 112 -5.59 1.46 14.10
CA LEU A 112 -6.27 0.27 14.66
C LEU A 112 -7.57 0.64 15.37
N GLU A 113 -7.53 1.65 16.24
CA GLU A 113 -8.71 2.13 16.95
C GLU A 113 -9.76 2.64 15.97
N ARG A 114 -9.36 3.47 15.01
CA ARG A 114 -10.25 4.00 13.95
C ARG A 114 -10.86 2.88 13.12
N ALA A 115 -10.09 1.84 12.77
CA ALA A 115 -10.59 0.69 12.03
C ALA A 115 -11.60 -0.11 12.88
N ALA A 116 -11.29 -0.35 14.15
CA ALA A 116 -12.20 -1.05 15.07
C ALA A 116 -13.50 -0.25 15.27
N ASP A 117 -13.43 1.06 15.45
CA ASP A 117 -14.59 1.94 15.58
C ASP A 117 -15.44 1.96 14.31
N ALA A 118 -14.80 2.04 13.13
CA ALA A 118 -15.50 1.97 11.86
C ALA A 118 -16.22 0.63 11.66
N VAL A 119 -15.58 -0.48 12.03
CA VAL A 119 -16.21 -1.81 11.97
C VAL A 119 -17.40 -1.88 12.94
N ARG A 120 -17.26 -1.39 14.18
CA ARG A 120 -18.37 -1.33 15.14
C ARG A 120 -19.54 -0.51 14.59
N ALA A 121 -19.24 0.61 13.92
CA ALA A 121 -20.26 1.47 13.32
C ALA A 121 -21.06 0.75 12.22
N LEU A 122 -20.46 -0.19 11.47
CA LEU A 122 -21.19 -1.00 10.47
C LEU A 122 -22.28 -1.88 11.09
N PHE A 123 -22.17 -2.20 12.38
CA PHE A 123 -23.14 -3.02 13.12
C PHE A 123 -24.01 -2.20 14.08
N ALA A 124 -23.82 -0.87 14.12
CA ALA A 124 -24.60 0.01 14.99
C ALA A 124 -26.02 0.26 14.45
N ASP A 125 -26.18 0.21 13.12
CA ASP A 125 -27.50 0.21 12.48
C ASP A 125 -27.99 -1.24 12.28
N PRO A 126 -29.29 -1.53 12.50
CA PRO A 126 -29.85 -2.80 12.09
C PRO A 126 -29.63 -2.96 10.58
N PRO A 127 -29.20 -4.15 10.10
CA PRO A 127 -29.00 -4.35 8.68
C PRO A 127 -30.30 -3.98 7.93
N PRO A 128 -30.21 -3.28 6.79
CA PRO A 128 -31.39 -3.02 5.99
C PRO A 128 -32.09 -4.37 5.72
N PRO A 129 -33.43 -4.43 5.77
CA PRO A 129 -34.14 -5.66 5.47
C PRO A 129 -33.63 -6.19 4.13
N PHE A 130 -33.42 -7.52 4.05
CA PHE A 130 -33.07 -8.14 2.78
C PHE A 130 -34.12 -7.70 1.76
N PRO A 131 -33.70 -7.14 0.59
CA PRO A 131 -34.66 -6.85 -0.45
C PRO A 131 -35.38 -8.16 -0.78
N ASP A 132 -36.71 -8.08 -0.86
CA ASP A 132 -37.48 -9.22 -1.35
C ASP A 132 -36.87 -9.67 -2.68
N PRO A 133 -36.67 -10.98 -2.88
CA PRO A 133 -36.18 -11.46 -4.16
C PRO A 133 -37.11 -10.91 -5.25
N PRO A 134 -36.57 -10.39 -6.37
CA PRO A 134 -37.41 -9.86 -7.42
C PRO A 134 -38.44 -10.93 -7.83
N GLU A 135 -39.68 -10.51 -8.06
CA GLU A 135 -40.70 -11.41 -8.60
C GLU A 135 -40.10 -12.13 -9.82
N SER A 136 -39.98 -13.44 -9.69
CA SER A 136 -39.35 -14.27 -10.71
C SER A 136 -40.20 -14.19 -11.98
N ILE A 137 -39.59 -13.70 -13.05
CA ILE A 137 -40.18 -13.69 -14.39
C ILE A 137 -40.27 -15.12 -14.95
N LEU A 138 -39.63 -16.10 -14.29
CA LEU A 138 -39.61 -17.49 -14.74
C LEU A 138 -40.85 -18.25 -14.24
N PRO A 139 -41.47 -19.10 -15.08
CA PRO A 139 -42.58 -19.94 -14.68
C PRO A 139 -42.17 -20.95 -13.58
N GLU A 140 -43.09 -21.25 -12.67
CA GLU A 140 -42.84 -22.03 -11.43
C GLU A 140 -42.10 -23.36 -11.64
N TRP A 141 -42.40 -24.07 -12.73
CA TRP A 141 -41.77 -25.37 -13.01
C TRP A 141 -40.25 -25.26 -13.22
N LEU A 142 -39.77 -24.12 -13.74
CA LEU A 142 -38.36 -23.86 -13.98
C LEU A 142 -37.65 -23.40 -12.69
N GLN A 143 -38.36 -22.71 -11.80
CA GLN A 143 -37.84 -22.33 -10.48
C GLN A 143 -37.54 -23.57 -9.62
N ARG A 144 -38.45 -24.55 -9.63
CA ARG A 144 -38.29 -25.81 -8.87
C ARG A 144 -37.15 -26.68 -9.39
N PHE A 145 -36.78 -26.56 -10.67
CA PHE A 145 -35.67 -27.31 -11.26
C PHE A 145 -34.29 -26.74 -10.89
N VAL A 146 -34.17 -25.42 -10.74
CA VAL A 146 -32.89 -24.75 -10.43
C VAL A 146 -32.56 -24.77 -8.93
N GLN A 147 -33.57 -24.89 -8.06
CA GLN A 147 -33.41 -24.90 -6.61
C GLN A 147 -33.33 -26.31 -5.98
N GLY A 148 -33.47 -27.38 -6.77
CA GLY A 148 -33.28 -28.77 -6.34
C GLY A 148 -31.88 -29.28 -6.67
#